data_AF-A0A3P1SJJ3-F1
#
_entry.id   AF-A0A3P1SJJ3-F1
#
_cell.length_a   1.000
_cell.length_b   1.000
_cell.length_c   1.000
_cell.angle_alpha   90.00
_cell.angle_beta   90.00
_cell.angle_gamma   90.00
#
_symmetry.space_group_name_H-M   'P 1'
#
loop_
_entity.id
_entity.type
_entity.pdbx_description
1 polymer ?
#
loop_
_entity_poly.entity_id
_entity_poly.type
_entity_poly.pdbx_seq_one_letter_code
_entity_poly.pdbx_strand_id
1 'polypeptide(L)'
;MDFTLSFISHFFDLIVLAAPLLSFLLFWILALGILAGRKEGWRYSDSLYWSLVTGTTLGYGDLIPTSALSRLLAVIITLSGMIFTGILVSLALHAASGSIDASIL
;
A
#
# COMPACT_ATOMS: atom_id res chain seq x y z
N MET A 1 -17.68 -5.47 24.57
CA MET A 1 -16.88 -4.25 24.27
C MET A 1 -15.39 -4.57 24.27
N ASP A 2 -14.98 -5.62 25.01
CA ASP A 2 -13.59 -6.05 25.19
C ASP A 2 -12.93 -6.52 23.90
N PHE A 3 -13.67 -7.25 23.05
CA PHE A 3 -13.18 -7.65 21.73
C PHE A 3 -12.72 -6.48 20.85
N THR A 4 -13.56 -5.43 20.74
CA THR A 4 -13.28 -4.28 19.87
C THR A 4 -12.03 -3.51 20.33
N LEU A 5 -11.87 -3.33 21.64
CA LEU A 5 -10.72 -2.64 22.19
C LEU A 5 -9.44 -3.44 22.01
N SER A 6 -9.50 -4.76 22.28
CA SER A 6 -8.38 -5.69 22.03
C SER A 6 -7.96 -5.71 20.56
N PHE A 7 -8.93 -5.74 19.64
CA PHE A 7 -8.64 -5.71 18.21
C PHE A 7 -7.91 -4.44 17.81
N ILE A 8 -8.42 -3.28 18.24
CA ILE A 8 -7.84 -1.99 17.89
C ILE A 8 -6.41 -1.88 18.41
N SER A 9 -6.15 -2.21 19.68
CA SER A 9 -4.80 -2.12 20.25
C SER A 9 -3.81 -3.03 19.52
N HIS A 10 -4.15 -4.31 19.34
CA HIS A 10 -3.28 -5.26 18.64
C HIS A 10 -3.05 -4.84 17.18
N PHE A 11 -4.08 -4.35 16.49
CA PHE A 11 -3.93 -3.90 15.12
C PHE A 11 -2.98 -2.71 15.00
N PHE A 12 -3.07 -1.73 15.91
CA PHE A 12 -2.14 -0.60 15.95
C PHE A 12 -0.72 -1.05 16.27
N ASP A 13 -0.52 -1.94 17.24
CA ASP A 13 0.82 -2.46 17.59
C ASP A 13 1.46 -3.20 16.41
N LEU A 14 0.69 -4.00 15.69
CA LEU A 14 1.13 -4.72 14.49
C LEU A 14 1.45 -3.76 13.34
N ILE A 15 0.67 -2.70 13.15
CA ILE A 15 0.99 -1.65 12.18
C ILE A 15 2.30 -0.95 12.55
N VAL A 16 2.48 -0.58 13.81
CA VAL A 16 3.72 0.10 14.27
C VAL A 16 4.93 -0.82 14.09
N LEU A 17 4.78 -2.11 14.36
CA LEU A 17 5.81 -3.13 14.13
C LEU A 17 6.15 -3.25 12.63
N ALA A 18 5.14 -3.26 11.75
CA ALA A 18 5.33 -3.34 10.31
C ALA A 18 5.68 -2.00 9.64
N ALA A 19 5.59 -0.88 10.37
CA ALA A 19 5.71 0.46 9.84
C ALA A 19 7.02 0.71 9.06
N PRO A 20 8.21 0.19 9.48
CA PRO A 20 9.43 0.37 8.70
C PRO A 20 9.33 -0.25 7.30
N LEU A 21 8.77 -1.46 7.19
CA LEU A 21 8.59 -2.15 5.91
C LEU A 21 7.51 -1.48 5.05
N LEU A 22 6.38 -1.12 5.65
CA LEU A 22 5.29 -0.41 4.96
C LEU A 22 5.75 0.96 4.45
N SER A 23 6.54 1.69 5.25
CA SER A 23 7.12 2.99 4.86
C SER A 23 8.13 2.83 3.73
N PHE A 24 8.95 1.79 3.78
CA PHE A 24 9.88 1.47 2.70
C PHE A 24 9.15 1.17 1.39
N LEU A 25 8.12 0.30 1.42
CA LEU A 25 7.32 -0.03 0.24
C LEU A 25 6.56 1.18 -0.30
N LEU A 26 5.98 2.01 0.57
CA LEU A 26 5.31 3.24 0.16
C LEU A 26 6.30 4.20 -0.51
N PHE A 27 7.44 4.45 0.11
CA PHE A 27 8.49 5.29 -0.48
C PHE A 27 8.96 4.75 -1.84
N TRP A 28 9.15 3.43 -1.95
CA TRP A 28 9.50 2.75 -3.19
C TRP A 28 8.46 3.00 -4.29
N ILE A 29 7.18 2.79 -4.00
CA ILE A 29 6.07 3.04 -4.94
C ILE A 29 6.06 4.50 -5.40
N LEU A 30 6.16 5.45 -4.47
CA LEU A 30 6.16 6.88 -4.79
C LEU A 30 7.37 7.29 -5.63
N ALA A 31 8.57 6.77 -5.31
CA ALA A 31 9.80 7.05 -6.05
C ALA A 31 9.72 6.55 -7.50
N LEU A 32 9.22 5.32 -7.72
CA LEU A 32 8.98 4.80 -9.06
C LEU A 32 7.90 5.61 -9.80
N GLY A 33 6.86 6.03 -9.08
CA GLY A 33 5.83 6.94 -9.57
C GLY A 33 6.38 8.25 -10.12
N ILE A 34 7.25 8.91 -9.35
CA ILE A 34 7.93 10.14 -9.76
C ILE A 34 8.82 9.89 -10.98
N LEU A 35 9.52 8.76 -11.05
CA LEU A 35 10.35 8.41 -12.21
C LEU A 35 9.49 8.22 -13.48
N ALA A 36 8.37 7.50 -13.37
CA ALA A 36 7.43 7.32 -14.47
C ALA A 36 6.82 8.66 -14.90
N GLY A 37 6.35 9.47 -13.95
CA GLY A 37 5.77 10.78 -14.24
C GLY A 37 6.76 11.76 -14.87
N ARG A 38 8.03 11.76 -14.45
CA ARG A 38 9.11 12.52 -15.13
C ARG A 38 9.29 12.06 -16.57
N LYS A 39 9.15 10.76 -16.85
CA LYS A 39 9.28 10.21 -18.20
C LYS A 39 8.08 10.57 -19.08
N GLU A 40 6.88 10.64 -18.50
CA GLU A 40 5.64 11.02 -19.18
C GLU A 40 5.40 12.55 -19.23
N GLY A 41 6.21 13.35 -18.53
CA GLY A 41 6.04 14.81 -18.45
C GLY A 41 4.90 15.26 -17.54
N TRP A 42 4.48 14.42 -16.61
CA TRP A 42 3.43 14.73 -15.64
C TRP A 42 3.93 15.69 -14.55
N ARG A 43 2.99 16.39 -13.91
CA ARG A 43 3.29 17.18 -12.72
C ARG A 43 3.65 16.24 -11.57
N TYR A 44 4.39 16.77 -10.59
CA TYR A 44 4.79 15.99 -9.42
C TYR A 44 3.58 15.43 -8.65
N SER A 45 2.52 16.24 -8.49
CA SER A 45 1.25 15.81 -7.88
C SER A 45 0.61 14.63 -8.60
N ASP A 46 0.59 14.69 -9.93
CA ASP A 46 -0.07 13.71 -10.80
C ASP A 46 0.72 12.40 -10.79
N SER A 47 2.04 12.49 -10.67
CA SER A 47 2.94 11.33 -10.53
C SER A 47 2.71 10.59 -9.21
N LEU A 48 2.57 11.33 -8.09
CA LEU A 48 2.25 10.75 -6.79
C LEU A 48 0.86 10.12 -6.79
N TYR A 49 -0.14 10.85 -7.29
CA TYR A 49 -1.50 10.35 -7.44
C TYR A 49 -1.54 9.06 -8.26
N TRP A 50 -0.93 9.05 -9.45
CA TRP A 50 -0.89 7.87 -10.32
C TRP A 50 -0.22 6.68 -9.65
N SER A 51 0.87 6.91 -8.92
CA SER A 51 1.60 5.84 -8.22
C SER A 51 0.77 5.19 -7.11
N LEU A 52 0.01 5.99 -6.35
CA LEU A 52 -0.89 5.49 -5.32
C LEU A 52 -2.09 4.78 -5.94
N VAL A 53 -2.72 5.35 -6.96
CA VAL A 53 -3.87 4.76 -7.67
C VAL A 53 -3.50 3.43 -8.33
N THR A 54 -2.29 3.35 -8.91
CA THR A 54 -1.79 2.13 -9.53
C THR A 54 -1.37 1.10 -8.48
N GLY A 55 -0.62 1.51 -7.45
CA GLY A 55 -0.17 0.63 -6.37
C GLY A 55 -1.33 0.07 -5.52
N THR A 56 -2.36 0.86 -5.28
CA THR A 56 -3.58 0.40 -4.59
C THR A 56 -4.56 -0.33 -5.51
N THR A 57 -4.19 -0.55 -6.78
CA THR A 57 -5.00 -1.24 -7.80
C THR A 57 -6.35 -0.56 -8.13
N LEU A 58 -6.51 0.71 -7.78
CA LEU A 58 -7.69 1.51 -8.15
C LEU A 58 -7.79 1.70 -9.67
N GLY A 59 -6.67 2.06 -10.31
CA GLY A 59 -6.54 2.06 -11.76
C GLY A 59 -7.57 2.90 -12.54
N TYR A 60 -7.90 4.12 -12.10
CA TYR A 60 -8.95 4.95 -12.72
C TYR A 60 -8.77 5.22 -14.22
N GLY A 61 -7.53 5.16 -14.74
CA GLY A 61 -7.25 5.28 -16.18
C GLY A 61 -7.28 6.71 -16.73
N ASP A 62 -7.32 7.71 -15.86
CA ASP A 62 -7.19 9.13 -16.19
C ASP A 62 -5.76 9.54 -16.56
N LEU A 63 -4.76 8.87 -15.96
CA LEU A 63 -3.35 9.00 -16.31
C LEU A 63 -2.82 7.65 -16.83
N ILE A 64 -2.45 7.61 -18.11
CA ILE A 64 -2.04 6.38 -18.79
C ILE A 64 -0.59 6.51 -19.28
N PRO A 65 0.34 5.65 -18.85
CA PRO A 65 1.72 5.69 -19.31
C PRO A 65 1.82 5.29 -20.80
N THR A 66 2.44 6.14 -21.60
CA THR A 66 2.60 5.92 -23.04
C THR A 66 3.95 5.28 -23.38
N SER A 67 5.00 5.56 -22.60
CA SER A 67 6.34 5.04 -22.86
C SER A 67 6.54 3.61 -22.35
N ALA A 68 7.40 2.85 -23.02
CA ALA A 68 7.74 1.48 -22.62
C ALA A 68 8.30 1.39 -21.19
N LEU A 69 9.14 2.36 -20.80
CA LEU A 69 9.70 2.43 -19.44
C LEU A 69 8.60 2.65 -18.40
N SER A 70 7.74 3.65 -18.58
CA SER A 70 6.68 3.94 -17.61
C SER A 70 5.67 2.80 -17.48
N ARG A 71 5.40 2.06 -18.57
CA ARG A 71 4.58 0.83 -18.53
C ARG A 71 5.26 -0.28 -17.73
N LEU A 72 6.56 -0.49 -17.89
CA LEU A 72 7.32 -1.44 -17.07
C LEU A 72 7.29 -1.03 -15.59
N LEU A 73 7.48 0.26 -15.30
CA LEU A 73 7.39 0.79 -13.94
C LEU A 73 5.98 0.58 -13.35
N ALA A 74 4.92 0.73 -14.15
CA ALA A 74 3.55 0.46 -13.72
C ALA A 74 3.37 -0.99 -13.24
N VAL A 75 3.96 -1.97 -13.95
CA VAL A 75 3.93 -3.38 -13.54
C VAL A 75 4.64 -3.57 -12.20
N ILE A 76 5.84 -3.00 -12.03
CA ILE A 76 6.61 -3.09 -10.79
C ILE A 76 5.85 -2.43 -9.62
N ILE A 77 5.25 -1.25 -9.85
CA ILE A 77 4.43 -0.53 -8.87
C ILE A 77 3.22 -1.38 -8.48
N THR A 78 2.52 -1.98 -9.44
CA THR A 78 1.34 -2.81 -9.18
C THR A 78 1.69 -4.02 -8.33
N LEU A 79 2.78 -4.73 -8.66
CA LEU A 79 3.24 -5.90 -7.87
C LEU A 79 3.66 -5.49 -6.45
N SER A 80 4.39 -4.39 -6.32
CA SER A 80 4.79 -3.85 -5.02
C SER A 80 3.58 -3.42 -4.18
N GLY A 81 2.58 -2.83 -4.85
CA GLY A 81 1.33 -2.41 -4.27
C GLY A 81 0.46 -3.57 -3.77
N MET A 82 0.41 -4.68 -4.52
CA MET A 82 -0.24 -5.92 -4.06
C MET A 82 0.42 -6.49 -2.79
N ILE A 83 1.74 -6.42 -2.68
CA ILE A 83 2.46 -6.82 -1.46
C ILE A 83 2.09 -5.88 -0.31
N PHE A 84 2.09 -4.56 -0.56
CA PHE A 84 1.75 -3.55 0.44
C PHE A 84 0.33 -3.75 0.99
N THR A 85 -0.68 -3.89 0.12
CA THR A 85 -2.06 -4.13 0.55
C THR A 85 -2.24 -5.50 1.18
N GLY A 86 -1.55 -6.53 0.68
CA GLY A 86 -1.56 -7.87 1.25
C GLY A 86 -1.03 -7.92 2.69
N ILE A 87 0.03 -7.15 2.99
CA ILE A 87 0.53 -7.01 4.37
C ILE A 87 -0.54 -6.38 5.25
N LEU A 88 -1.17 -5.27 4.83
CA LEU A 88 -2.22 -4.61 5.63
C LEU A 88 -3.39 -5.56 5.95
N VAL A 89 -3.82 -6.36 4.96
CA VAL A 89 -4.86 -7.38 5.17
C VAL A 89 -4.39 -8.45 6.14
N SER A 90 -3.15 -8.94 6.01
CA SER A 90 -2.57 -9.94 6.91
C SER A 90 -2.50 -9.47 8.36
N LEU A 91 -2.09 -8.21 8.59
CA LEU A 91 -2.06 -7.62 9.93
C LEU A 91 -3.46 -7.51 10.54
N ALA A 92 -4.46 -7.12 9.74
CA ALA A 92 -5.85 -7.06 10.19
C ALA A 92 -6.37 -8.45 10.57
N LEU A 93 -6.07 -9.48 9.78
CA LEU A 93 -6.45 -10.86 10.08
C LEU A 93 -5.78 -11.37 11.36
N HIS A 94 -4.48 -11.09 11.55
CA HIS A 94 -3.76 -11.51 12.75
C HIS A 94 -4.27 -10.81 14.02
N ALA A 95 -4.57 -9.51 13.93
CA ALA A 95 -5.21 -8.77 15.03
C ALA A 95 -6.59 -9.33 15.38
N ALA A 96 -7.38 -9.71 14.36
CA ALA A 96 -8.69 -10.32 14.54
C ALA A 96 -8.59 -11.67 15.25
N SER A 97 -7.71 -12.57 14.78
CA SER A 97 -7.54 -13.89 15.41
C SER A 97 -7.11 -13.78 16.87
N GLY A 98 -6.11 -12.93 17.17
CA GLY A 98 -5.63 -12.77 18.54
C GLY A 98 -6.67 -12.17 19.50
N SER A 99 -7.58 -11.35 18.97
CA SER A 99 -8.64 -10.74 19.78
C SER A 99 -9.84 -11.65 20.00
N ILE A 100 -10.11 -12.58 19.07
CA ILE A 100 -11.13 -13.62 19.27
C ILE A 100 -10.68 -14.53 20.41
N ASP A 101 -9.45 -15.03 20.37
CA ASP A 101 -8.91 -15.94 21.37
C ASP A 101 -8.94 -15.31 22.79
N ALA A 102 -8.59 -14.03 22.89
CA ALA A 102 -8.62 -13.28 24.16
C ALA A 102 -10.04 -13.02 24.71
N SER A 103 -11.08 -13.09 23.86
CA SER A 103 -12.47 -12.82 24.26
C SER A 103 -13.25 -14.07 24.71
N ILE A 104 -12.70 -15.25 24.44
CA ILE A 104 -13.32 -16.55 24.77
C ILE A 104 -12.83 -17.08 26.14
N LEU A 105 -11.72 -16.55 26.65
CA LEU A 105 -11.16 -16.82 27.98
C LEU A 105 -11.70 -15.85 29.03
#